data_AF-A0A965UHD7-F1
#
_entry.id   AF-A0A965UHD7-F1
#
_cell.length_a   1.000
_cell.length_b   1.000
_cell.length_c   1.000
_cell.angle_alpha   90.00
_cell.angle_beta   90.00
_cell.angle_gamma   90.00
#
_symmetry.space_group_name_H-M   'P 1'
#
loop_
_entity.id
_entity.type
_entity.pdbx_description
1 polymer ?
#
loop_
_entity_poly.entity_id
_entity_poly.type
_entity_poly.pdbx_seq_one_letter_code
_entity_poly.pdbx_strand_id
1 'polypeptide(L)'
;MITALLVAFAVYVLAGQQITEKVQTWYATAKVPTIDGKHVAALALLVAAAIAFMPARSSTPTPAPAPVPPDAFTLRGKFIGERASSDAATLSALCAELADCIEYDGSHDQRLKTGVAFDELRIAAREARCKGDSIGARQPHVREAVHKFLDDAVGSSGGPVTPESRAAWVAALRDLSRAAADVTK
;
A
#
# COMPACT_ATOMS: atom_id res chain seq x y z
N MET A 1 -13.17 -10.66 11.81
CA MET A 1 -14.28 -11.64 11.75
C MET A 1 -15.59 -11.06 12.28
N ILE A 2 -15.60 -10.33 13.41
CA ILE A 2 -16.80 -9.70 13.97
C ILE A 2 -17.49 -8.73 12.99
N THR A 3 -16.73 -7.91 12.27
CA THR A 3 -17.28 -6.95 11.30
C THR A 3 -18.03 -7.62 10.14
N ALA A 4 -17.53 -8.78 9.65
CA ALA A 4 -18.18 -9.51 8.56
C ALA A 4 -19.50 -10.15 9.00
N LEU A 5 -19.56 -10.64 10.24
CA LEU A 5 -20.80 -11.17 10.83
C LEU A 5 -21.84 -10.07 11.06
N LEU A 6 -21.42 -8.88 11.49
CA LEU A 6 -22.31 -7.72 11.66
C LEU A 6 -22.87 -7.21 10.33
N VAL A 7 -22.05 -7.19 9.27
CA VAL A 7 -22.52 -6.82 7.92
C VAL A 7 -23.49 -7.86 7.38
N ALA A 8 -23.20 -9.15 7.51
CA ALA A 8 -24.11 -10.22 7.10
C ALA A 8 -25.44 -10.18 7.86
N PHE A 9 -25.40 -9.91 9.17
CA PHE A 9 -26.59 -9.74 10.00
C PHE A 9 -27.39 -8.49 9.60
N ALA A 10 -26.74 -7.35 9.33
CA ALA A 10 -27.40 -6.13 8.88
C ALA A 10 -28.08 -6.32 7.52
N VAL A 11 -27.44 -7.01 6.58
CA VAL A 11 -28.05 -7.36 5.27
C VAL A 11 -29.26 -8.28 5.46
N TYR A 12 -29.18 -9.27 6.36
CA TYR A 12 -30.29 -10.15 6.66
C TYR A 12 -31.45 -9.41 7.35
N VAL A 13 -31.18 -8.48 8.27
CA VAL A 13 -32.24 -7.71 8.94
C VAL A 13 -32.91 -6.71 7.98
N LEU A 14 -32.14 -6.05 7.12
CA LEU A 14 -32.68 -4.99 6.24
C LEU A 14 -33.31 -5.53 4.95
N ALA A 15 -32.79 -6.64 4.40
CA ALA A 15 -33.24 -7.18 3.13
C ALA A 15 -33.77 -8.61 3.24
N GLY A 16 -33.70 -9.25 4.41
CA GLY A 16 -34.05 -10.66 4.58
C GLY A 16 -35.46 -11.00 4.14
N GLN A 17 -36.46 -10.19 4.51
CA GLN A 17 -37.84 -10.46 4.09
C GLN A 17 -38.03 -10.35 2.57
N GLN A 18 -37.47 -9.31 1.93
CA GLN A 18 -37.52 -9.15 0.48
C GLN A 18 -36.73 -10.23 -0.27
N ILE A 19 -35.62 -10.70 0.31
CA ILE A 19 -34.84 -11.81 -0.22
C ILE A 19 -35.65 -13.10 -0.08
N THR A 20 -36.28 -13.37 1.07
CA THR A 20 -37.09 -14.58 1.27
C THR A 20 -38.30 -14.62 0.35
N GLU A 21 -38.98 -13.49 0.13
CA GLU A 21 -40.12 -13.40 -0.78
C GLU A 21 -39.71 -13.62 -2.24
N LYS A 22 -38.59 -13.02 -2.67
CA LYS A 22 -38.02 -13.24 -4.01
C LYS A 22 -37.54 -14.67 -4.21
N VAL A 23 -36.95 -15.27 -3.17
CA VAL A 23 -36.53 -16.67 -3.20
C VAL A 23 -37.75 -17.58 -3.26
N GLN A 24 -38.80 -17.34 -2.47
CA GLN A 24 -40.03 -18.13 -2.50
C GLN A 24 -40.78 -18.01 -3.83
N THR A 25 -40.92 -16.81 -4.38
CA THR A 25 -41.54 -16.60 -5.70
C THR A 25 -40.72 -17.22 -6.81
N TRP A 26 -39.39 -17.15 -6.75
CA TRP A 26 -38.50 -17.85 -7.65
C TRP A 26 -38.61 -19.37 -7.50
N TYR A 27 -38.67 -19.92 -6.29
CA TYR A 27 -38.90 -21.35 -6.06
C TYR A 27 -40.26 -21.83 -6.56
N ALA A 28 -41.30 -20.98 -6.47
CA ALA A 28 -42.65 -21.32 -6.93
C ALA A 28 -42.79 -21.27 -8.47
N THR A 29 -41.94 -20.50 -9.16
CA THR A 29 -41.98 -20.34 -10.64
C THR A 29 -40.87 -21.09 -11.36
N ALA A 30 -39.74 -21.32 -10.71
CA ALA A 30 -38.66 -22.14 -11.23
C ALA A 30 -39.06 -23.61 -11.12
N LYS A 31 -39.08 -24.33 -12.25
CA LYS A 31 -38.93 -25.78 -12.24
C LYS A 31 -37.54 -26.08 -11.70
N VAL A 32 -37.41 -26.17 -10.38
CA VAL A 32 -36.13 -26.48 -9.74
C VAL A 32 -35.69 -27.83 -10.28
N PRO A 33 -34.58 -27.88 -11.04
CA PRO A 33 -34.08 -29.16 -11.51
C PRO A 33 -33.80 -30.03 -10.29
N THR A 34 -34.24 -31.28 -10.33
CA THR A 34 -34.02 -32.23 -9.22
C THR A 34 -32.53 -32.30 -8.94
N ILE A 35 -32.12 -31.82 -7.77
CA ILE A 35 -30.73 -31.87 -7.33
C ILE A 35 -30.39 -33.33 -7.05
N ASP A 36 -29.91 -34.03 -8.08
CA ASP A 36 -29.34 -35.38 -7.94
C ASP A 36 -28.00 -35.32 -7.20
N GLY A 37 -27.56 -36.43 -6.60
CA GLY A 37 -26.34 -36.53 -5.80
C GLY A 37 -25.08 -36.08 -6.54
N LYS A 38 -25.08 -36.13 -7.88
CA LYS A 38 -24.00 -35.61 -8.74
C LYS A 38 -23.82 -34.09 -8.62
N HIS A 39 -24.90 -33.34 -8.47
CA HIS A 39 -24.85 -31.89 -8.30
C HIS A 39 -24.29 -31.51 -6.92
N VAL A 40 -24.65 -32.29 -5.88
CA VAL A 40 -24.11 -32.11 -4.53
C VAL A 40 -22.61 -32.38 -4.52
N ALA A 41 -22.16 -33.45 -5.19
CA ALA A 41 -20.74 -33.76 -5.33
C ALA A 41 -19.97 -32.66 -6.09
N ALA A 42 -20.54 -32.14 -7.19
CA ALA A 42 -19.93 -31.05 -7.96
C ALA A 42 -19.80 -29.75 -7.15
N LEU A 43 -20.83 -29.40 -6.38
CA LEU A 43 -20.79 -28.24 -5.50
C LEU A 43 -19.75 -28.40 -4.39
N ALA A 44 -19.67 -29.59 -3.78
CA ALA A 44 -18.67 -29.88 -2.75
C ALA A 44 -17.23 -29.76 -3.30
N LEU A 45 -16.98 -30.24 -4.52
CA LEU A 45 -15.69 -30.09 -5.20
C LEU A 45 -15.33 -28.62 -5.49
N LEU A 46 -16.30 -27.82 -5.94
CA LEU A 46 -16.09 -26.38 -6.16
C LEU A 46 -15.74 -25.64 -4.86
N VAL A 47 -16.43 -25.96 -3.77
CA VAL A 47 -16.14 -25.39 -2.45
C VAL A 47 -14.75 -25.81 -1.97
N ALA A 48 -14.39 -27.09 -2.11
CA ALA A 48 -13.07 -27.58 -1.74
C ALA A 48 -11.96 -26.91 -2.56
N ALA A 49 -12.15 -26.74 -3.88
CA ALA A 49 -11.21 -26.02 -4.73
C ALA A 49 -11.08 -24.55 -4.32
N ALA A 50 -12.19 -23.85 -4.04
CA ALA A 50 -12.14 -22.47 -3.57
C ALA A 50 -11.36 -22.31 -2.25
N ILE A 51 -11.47 -23.27 -1.34
CA ILE A 51 -10.70 -23.29 -0.09
C ILE A 51 -9.21 -23.60 -0.36
N ALA A 52 -8.92 -24.58 -1.22
CA ALA A 52 -7.55 -24.98 -1.54
C ALA A 52 -6.76 -23.91 -2.29
N PHE A 53 -7.43 -23.11 -3.13
CA PHE A 53 -6.83 -21.99 -3.86
C PHE A 53 -6.98 -20.65 -3.14
N MET A 54 -7.52 -20.63 -1.92
CA MET A 54 -7.57 -19.41 -1.13
C MET A 54 -6.12 -19.06 -0.74
N PRO A 55 -5.58 -17.90 -1.17
CA PRO A 55 -4.21 -17.56 -0.87
C PRO A 55 -4.03 -17.54 0.65
N ALA A 56 -3.13 -18.40 1.14
CA ALA A 56 -2.74 -18.39 2.54
C ALA A 56 -2.25 -16.97 2.85
N ARG A 57 -2.97 -16.26 3.74
CA ARG A 57 -2.48 -14.98 4.22
C ARG A 57 -1.27 -15.29 5.07
N SER A 58 -0.09 -15.18 4.48
CA SER A 58 1.17 -15.18 5.22
C SER A 58 1.17 -13.96 6.12
N SER A 59 0.68 -14.12 7.35
CA SER A 59 0.88 -13.16 8.42
C SER A 59 2.26 -13.39 8.99
N THR A 60 3.29 -13.13 8.18
CA THR A 60 4.63 -12.93 8.72
C THR A 60 4.51 -11.73 9.67
N PRO A 61 4.80 -11.87 10.96
CA PRO A 61 4.74 -10.75 11.88
C PRO A 61 5.67 -9.67 11.34
N THR A 62 5.13 -8.48 11.06
CA THR A 62 5.96 -7.31 10.77
C THR A 62 6.90 -7.16 11.98
N PRO A 63 8.23 -7.20 11.80
CA PRO A 63 9.16 -6.99 12.90
C PRO A 63 8.77 -5.73 13.67
N ALA A 64 8.81 -5.80 15.00
CA ALA A 64 8.58 -4.62 15.83
C ALA A 64 9.54 -3.51 15.36
N PRO A 65 9.09 -2.26 15.19
CA PRO A 65 9.96 -1.17 14.77
C PRO A 65 11.16 -1.08 15.72
N ALA A 66 12.38 -1.09 15.18
CA ALA A 66 13.56 -0.82 15.97
C ALA A 66 13.40 0.57 16.66
N PRO A 67 13.96 0.76 17.86
CA PRO A 67 13.95 2.06 18.53
C PRO A 67 14.52 3.12 17.59
N VAL A 68 13.77 4.21 17.41
CA VAL A 68 14.20 5.33 16.59
C VAL A 68 15.43 5.97 17.26
N PRO A 69 16.58 6.08 16.58
CA PRO A 69 17.75 6.77 17.13
C PRO A 69 17.38 8.19 17.58
N PRO A 70 17.96 8.70 18.67
CA PRO A 70 17.62 10.03 19.20
C PRO A 70 17.83 11.17 18.17
N ASP A 71 18.74 10.98 17.22
CA ASP A 71 19.05 11.95 16.16
C ASP A 71 18.35 11.63 14.82
N ALA A 72 17.34 10.77 14.84
CA ALA A 72 16.65 10.38 13.61
C ALA A 72 15.88 11.55 13.00
N PHE A 73 15.96 11.65 11.68
CA PHE A 73 15.15 12.59 10.91
C PHE A 73 13.65 12.42 11.21
N THR A 74 12.96 13.53 11.47
CA THR A 74 11.54 13.54 11.84
C THR A 74 10.74 14.57 11.02
N LEU A 75 9.52 14.18 10.65
CA LEU A 75 8.54 15.05 9.98
C LEU A 75 7.37 15.44 10.90
N ARG A 76 7.45 15.10 12.20
CA ARG A 76 6.41 15.43 13.18
C ARG A 76 6.19 16.94 13.23
N GLY A 77 4.94 17.37 13.15
CA GLY A 77 4.55 18.78 13.16
C GLY A 77 4.80 19.55 11.85
N LYS A 78 5.35 18.92 10.80
CA LYS A 78 5.58 19.58 9.51
C LYS A 78 4.42 19.46 8.53
N PHE A 79 3.60 18.42 8.66
CA PHE A 79 2.36 18.27 7.91
C PHE A 79 1.25 19.09 8.56
N ILE A 80 0.62 19.97 7.79
CA ILE A 80 -0.37 20.93 8.28
C ILE A 80 -1.63 20.87 7.41
N GLY A 81 -2.79 21.15 8.01
CA GLY A 81 -4.09 21.23 7.33
C GLY A 81 -4.86 19.91 7.31
N GLU A 82 -6.06 19.95 6.73
CA GLU A 82 -7.02 18.83 6.74
C GLU A 82 -6.48 17.56 6.06
N ARG A 83 -5.58 17.72 5.08
CA ARG A 83 -4.94 16.62 4.35
C ARG A 83 -3.63 16.14 4.97
N ALA A 84 -3.19 16.71 6.09
CA ALA A 84 -1.89 16.41 6.71
C ALA A 84 -1.62 14.91 6.87
N SER A 85 -2.58 14.18 7.48
CA SER A 85 -2.44 12.74 7.71
C SER A 85 -2.42 11.94 6.41
N SER A 86 -3.32 12.24 5.46
CA SER A 86 -3.35 11.56 4.15
C SER A 86 -2.11 11.84 3.29
N ASP A 87 -1.58 13.07 3.37
CA ASP A 87 -0.36 13.47 2.66
C ASP A 87 0.85 12.75 3.26
N ALA A 88 0.92 12.62 4.59
CA ALA A 88 1.97 11.86 5.28
C ALA A 88 1.93 10.37 4.93
N ALA A 89 0.75 9.74 4.95
CA ALA A 89 0.58 8.36 4.53
C ALA A 89 1.01 8.15 3.06
N THR A 90 0.65 9.10 2.17
CA THR A 90 1.03 9.03 0.76
C THR A 90 2.53 9.18 0.56
N LEU A 91 3.18 10.12 1.26
CA LEU A 91 4.63 10.28 1.20
C LEU A 91 5.34 9.04 1.72
N SER A 92 4.87 8.47 2.83
CA SER A 92 5.42 7.25 3.42
C SER A 92 5.41 6.09 2.43
N ALA A 93 4.25 5.82 1.82
CA ALA A 93 4.10 4.78 0.82
C ALA A 93 4.98 5.04 -0.42
N LEU A 94 4.99 6.28 -0.94
CA LEU A 94 5.80 6.63 -2.11
C LEU A 94 7.29 6.40 -1.87
N CYS A 95 7.81 6.82 -0.71
CA CYS A 95 9.22 6.64 -0.38
C CYS A 95 9.58 5.17 -0.15
N ALA A 96 8.68 4.36 0.43
CA ALA A 96 8.89 2.92 0.57
C ALA A 96 9.03 2.25 -0.80
N GLU A 97 8.07 2.47 -1.68
CA GLU A 97 8.05 1.87 -3.03
C GLU A 97 9.26 2.28 -3.87
N LEU A 98 9.69 3.55 -3.77
CA LEU A 98 10.90 4.02 -4.46
C LEU A 98 12.16 3.29 -3.95
N ALA A 99 12.26 3.07 -2.63
CA ALA A 99 13.37 2.32 -2.06
C ALA A 99 13.37 0.87 -2.57
N ASP A 100 12.21 0.20 -2.59
CA ASP A 100 12.03 -1.14 -3.13
C ASP A 100 12.44 -1.21 -4.62
N CYS A 101 12.03 -0.23 -5.43
CA CYS A 101 12.38 -0.16 -6.85
C CYS A 101 13.90 -0.02 -7.08
N ILE A 102 14.56 0.86 -6.33
CA ILE A 102 16.01 1.10 -6.46
C ILE A 102 16.83 -0.11 -5.98
N GLU A 103 16.39 -0.75 -4.90
CA GLU A 103 16.99 -1.97 -4.35
C GLU A 103 16.83 -3.16 -5.32
N TYR A 104 15.64 -3.33 -5.88
CA TYR A 104 15.37 -4.33 -6.92
C TYR A 104 16.23 -4.10 -8.17
N ASP A 105 16.29 -2.86 -8.69
CA ASP A 105 17.14 -2.53 -9.83
C ASP A 105 18.63 -2.82 -9.56
N GLY A 106 19.09 -2.56 -8.33
CA GLY A 106 20.47 -2.82 -7.90
C GLY A 106 20.88 -4.29 -7.94
N SER A 107 19.93 -5.21 -7.77
CA SER A 107 20.15 -6.67 -7.75
C SER A 107 19.94 -7.36 -9.10
N HIS A 108 19.59 -6.61 -10.15
CA HIS A 108 19.28 -7.13 -11.49
C HIS A 108 20.06 -6.38 -12.58
N ASP A 109 19.55 -6.34 -13.81
CA ASP A 109 20.09 -5.61 -14.96
C ASP A 109 20.01 -4.08 -14.74
N GLN A 110 20.79 -3.54 -13.79
CA GLN A 110 20.83 -2.15 -13.33
C GLN A 110 20.53 -1.13 -14.44
N ARG A 111 19.27 -0.69 -14.53
CA ARG A 111 18.79 0.29 -15.50
C ARG A 111 19.00 1.71 -14.99
N LEU A 112 18.90 1.90 -13.68
CA LEU A 112 19.08 3.19 -13.03
C LEU A 112 20.55 3.42 -12.71
N LYS A 113 21.32 3.88 -13.70
CA LYS A 113 22.78 3.99 -13.62
C LYS A 113 23.29 5.34 -13.10
N THR A 114 22.43 6.35 -13.02
CA THR A 114 22.81 7.73 -12.67
C THR A 114 21.88 8.33 -11.63
N GLY A 115 22.35 9.35 -10.90
CA GLY A 115 21.52 10.10 -9.95
C GLY A 115 20.34 10.79 -10.64
N VAL A 116 20.52 11.22 -11.90
CA VAL A 116 19.43 11.75 -12.73
C VAL A 116 18.33 10.70 -12.94
N ALA A 117 18.68 9.43 -13.21
CA ALA A 117 17.69 8.38 -13.38
C ALA A 117 16.88 8.11 -12.10
N PHE A 118 17.50 8.27 -10.91
CA PHE A 118 16.77 8.22 -9.65
C PHE A 118 15.80 9.39 -9.50
N ASP A 119 16.20 10.60 -9.86
CA ASP A 119 15.32 11.77 -9.81
C ASP A 119 14.17 11.69 -10.84
N GLU A 120 14.43 11.21 -12.05
CA GLU A 120 13.39 10.94 -13.05
C GLU A 120 12.37 9.91 -12.54
N LEU A 121 12.84 8.81 -11.94
CA LEU A 121 11.96 7.82 -11.30
C LEU A 121 11.09 8.46 -10.21
N ARG A 122 11.68 9.30 -9.35
CA ARG A 122 10.96 9.99 -8.26
C ARG A 122 9.92 10.97 -8.80
N ILE A 123 10.24 11.71 -9.86
CA ILE A 123 9.32 12.61 -10.54
C ILE A 123 8.15 11.83 -11.13
N ALA A 124 8.44 10.79 -11.92
CA ALA A 124 7.42 9.96 -12.56
C ALA A 124 6.50 9.28 -11.53
N ALA A 125 7.06 8.71 -10.47
CA ALA A 125 6.27 8.06 -9.41
C ALA A 125 5.35 9.05 -8.69
N ARG A 126 5.85 10.27 -8.40
CA ARG A 126 5.05 11.33 -7.81
C ARG A 126 3.93 11.79 -8.75
N GLU A 127 4.21 12.01 -10.03
CA GLU A 127 3.21 12.42 -11.01
C GLU A 127 2.10 11.38 -11.16
N ALA A 128 2.48 10.10 -11.29
CA ALA A 128 1.54 8.99 -11.37
C ALA A 128 0.66 8.86 -10.12
N ARG A 129 1.25 9.00 -8.93
CA ARG A 129 0.51 8.87 -7.67
C ARG A 129 -0.37 10.07 -7.37
N CYS A 130 0.11 11.28 -7.67
CA CYS A 130 -0.54 12.54 -7.27
C CYS A 130 -1.48 13.12 -8.33
N LYS A 131 -1.48 12.60 -9.57
CA LYS A 131 -2.37 13.03 -10.67
C LYS A 131 -2.37 14.55 -10.89
N GLY A 132 -1.20 15.19 -10.77
CA GLY A 132 -1.02 16.63 -10.91
C GLY A 132 -1.19 17.47 -9.63
N ASP A 133 -1.72 16.92 -8.52
CA ASP A 133 -1.83 17.64 -7.25
C ASP A 133 -0.63 17.35 -6.34
N SER A 134 0.41 18.18 -6.42
CA SER A 134 1.69 17.97 -5.72
C SER A 134 1.56 18.06 -4.19
N ILE A 135 1.96 16.99 -3.47
CA ILE A 135 2.11 17.03 -2.00
C ILE A 135 3.01 18.18 -1.58
N GLY A 136 4.09 18.46 -2.33
CA GLY A 136 5.01 19.55 -2.00
C GLY A 136 4.41 20.95 -2.14
N ALA A 137 3.35 21.11 -2.94
CA ALA A 137 2.59 22.36 -3.01
C ALA A 137 1.64 22.51 -1.81
N ARG A 138 1.01 21.41 -1.37
CA ARG A 138 0.15 21.39 -0.18
C ARG A 138 0.93 21.45 1.14
N GLN A 139 2.15 20.92 1.15
CA GLN A 139 3.00 20.73 2.33
C GLN A 139 4.40 21.33 2.08
N PRO A 140 4.55 22.66 1.91
CA PRO A 140 5.83 23.28 1.55
C PRO A 140 6.93 23.05 2.59
N HIS A 141 6.60 23.07 3.88
CA HIS A 141 7.55 22.80 4.96
C HIS A 141 8.08 21.35 4.96
N VAL A 142 7.26 20.40 4.52
CA VAL A 142 7.68 19.01 4.32
C VAL A 142 8.63 18.93 3.14
N ARG A 143 8.29 19.58 2.02
CA ARG A 143 9.15 19.62 0.83
C ARG A 143 10.55 20.15 1.15
N GLU A 144 10.65 21.27 1.88
CA GLU A 144 11.93 21.86 2.29
C GLU A 144 12.73 20.93 3.20
N ALA A 145 12.07 20.32 4.20
CA ALA A 145 12.74 19.39 5.11
C ALA A 145 13.25 18.14 4.39
N VAL A 146 12.45 17.58 3.48
CA VAL A 146 12.82 16.40 2.67
C VAL A 146 13.97 16.75 1.73
N HIS A 147 13.94 17.91 1.07
CA HIS A 147 15.02 18.35 0.19
C HIS A 147 16.33 18.49 0.96
N LYS A 148 16.32 19.22 2.09
CA LYS A 148 17.51 19.36 2.93
C LYS A 148 18.05 18.01 3.39
N PHE A 149 17.17 17.12 3.85
CA PHE A 149 17.58 15.79 4.31
C PHE A 149 18.25 14.96 3.21
N LEU A 150 17.69 14.98 1.99
CA LEU A 150 18.28 14.23 0.88
C LEU A 150 19.59 14.84 0.41
N ASP A 151 19.70 16.16 0.34
CA ASP A 151 20.96 16.84 0.01
C ASP A 151 22.05 16.47 1.02
N ASP A 152 21.72 16.45 2.31
CA ASP A 152 22.64 16.07 3.39
C ASP A 152 23.00 14.56 3.34
N ALA A 153 22.05 13.68 2.99
CA ALA A 153 22.23 12.23 3.06
C ALA A 153 22.90 11.60 1.83
N VAL A 154 22.56 12.09 0.63
CA VAL A 154 22.96 11.47 -0.66
C VAL A 154 23.58 12.47 -1.64
N GLY A 155 23.60 13.75 -1.30
CA GLY A 155 24.14 14.81 -2.15
C GLY A 155 23.27 15.13 -3.36
N SER A 156 23.78 16.01 -4.23
CA SER A 156 23.10 16.52 -5.42
C SER A 156 23.75 16.08 -6.75
N SER A 157 24.62 15.07 -6.71
CA SER A 157 25.32 14.59 -7.91
C SER A 157 24.38 13.82 -8.83
N GLY A 158 24.25 14.28 -10.07
CA GLY A 158 23.55 13.56 -11.14
C GLY A 158 24.39 12.46 -11.82
N GLY A 159 25.63 12.23 -11.37
CA GLY A 159 26.59 11.33 -11.99
C GLY A 159 26.27 9.83 -11.84
N PRO A 160 27.20 8.94 -12.25
CA PRO A 160 27.05 7.50 -12.07
C PRO A 160 26.82 7.10 -10.61
N VAL A 161 25.91 6.16 -10.38
CA VAL A 161 25.57 5.66 -9.05
C VAL A 161 26.41 4.43 -8.73
N THR A 162 27.20 4.49 -7.66
CA THR A 162 27.93 3.34 -7.12
C THR A 162 27.01 2.48 -6.24
N PRO A 163 27.38 1.22 -5.93
CA PRO A 163 26.63 0.40 -4.98
C PRO A 163 26.42 1.07 -3.62
N GLU A 164 27.44 1.78 -3.11
CA GLU A 164 27.39 2.50 -1.84
C GLU A 164 26.42 3.68 -1.91
N SER A 165 26.47 4.46 -2.99
CA SER A 165 25.51 5.56 -3.21
C SER A 165 24.09 5.03 -3.33
N ARG A 166 23.88 3.90 -4.01
CA ARG A 166 22.57 3.23 -4.08
C ARG A 166 22.06 2.82 -2.71
N ALA A 167 22.90 2.19 -1.89
CA ALA A 167 22.55 1.81 -0.53
C ALA A 167 22.18 3.04 0.32
N ALA A 168 22.90 4.15 0.17
CA ALA A 168 22.60 5.41 0.85
C ALA A 168 21.23 5.98 0.41
N TRP A 169 20.91 5.94 -0.90
CA TRP A 169 19.58 6.31 -1.41
C TRP A 169 18.45 5.45 -0.85
N VAL A 170 18.63 4.12 -0.83
CA VAL A 170 17.66 3.20 -0.24
C VAL A 170 17.46 3.52 1.23
N ALA A 171 18.53 3.67 2.01
CA ALA A 171 18.46 4.01 3.43
C ALA A 171 17.73 5.34 3.68
N ALA A 172 18.09 6.39 2.94
CA ALA A 172 17.45 7.72 3.06
C ALA A 172 15.95 7.65 2.74
N LEU A 173 15.54 6.92 1.69
CA LEU A 173 14.14 6.76 1.34
C LEU A 173 13.35 5.95 2.39
N ARG A 174 13.95 4.92 2.99
CA ARG A 174 13.34 4.18 4.11
C ARG A 174 13.19 5.05 5.35
N ASP A 175 14.17 5.89 5.65
CA ASP A 175 14.11 6.84 6.77
C ASP A 175 13.01 7.89 6.56
N LEU A 176 12.88 8.44 5.34
CA LEU A 176 11.76 9.32 4.98
C LEU A 176 10.41 8.62 5.13
N SER A 177 10.32 7.37 4.66
CA SER A 177 9.10 6.58 4.76
C SER A 177 8.66 6.37 6.21
N ARG A 178 9.61 6.01 7.09
CA ARG A 178 9.38 5.89 8.54
C ARG A 178 8.97 7.22 9.15
N ALA A 179 9.73 8.30 8.89
CA ALA A 179 9.46 9.61 9.45
C ALA A 179 8.07 10.15 9.06
N ALA A 180 7.62 9.86 7.83
CA ALA A 180 6.27 10.20 7.37
C ALA A 180 5.19 9.28 8.01
N ALA A 181 5.46 7.98 8.14
CA ALA A 181 4.53 7.05 8.80
C ALA A 181 4.27 7.43 10.26
N ASP A 182 5.29 7.89 10.98
CA ASP A 182 5.20 8.28 12.39
C ASP A 182 4.35 9.55 12.62
N VAL A 183 4.01 10.29 11.57
CA VAL A 183 3.04 11.41 11.64
C VAL A 183 1.60 10.90 11.74
N THR A 184 1.33 9.69 11.26
CA THR A 184 -0.03 9.09 11.23
C THR A 184 -0.37 8.27 12.48
N LYS A 185 0.60 8.09 13.38
CA LYS A 185 0.46 7.39 14.66
C LYS A 185 0.20 8.37 15.80
#